data_AF-A0A9D9PWG3-F1
#
_entry.id   AF-A0A9D9PWG3-F1
#
_cell.length_a   1.000
_cell.length_b   1.000
_cell.length_c   1.000
_cell.angle_alpha   90.00
_cell.angle_beta   90.00
_cell.angle_gamma   90.00
#
_symmetry.space_group_name_H-M   'P 1'
#
loop_
_entity.id
_entity.type
_entity.pdbx_description
1 polymer ?
#
loop_
_entity_poly.entity_id
_entity_poly.type
_entity_poly.pdbx_seq_one_letter_code
_entity_poly.pdbx_strand_id
1 'polypeptide(L)'
;MGRSLTSNHIYNAEKLTKAQFKKKFTDMMKAKGYTSAKADDGELCYALAFSGDRSWVTVLTEESTDTRKEASELAKNLGLQVLSVELVDSDFAELTLYEKSGAAADTMFLGEPYFDEYPEPSPLKWQTLLNIDWAKVEEIQSKDHTFAEEALSEFGEVIGCENMLLEFDGADDDAVRLYFKKAGEKKLTLNAAFKQVFGPELEKLGFVLAKSRYTYYVRLINKEILEVISFNQLDSDHATKRVFRIEIGVASLYRHILDLSISPKKNQDWLLDNHWICSHKEQIPLDDDYLQKIISFKCDLTDRDSMLRAFENSLEVTKKIAIPLLDKIHNIDTCIEYLRGVGIMLKLFDSTDFGNKNPNNDSNEGYLYCITPNYENIIRKKLINDLDIYKKALDKRLDGYYEDEYHRRVEKIETVVEKRVSQIERIVKNEELYAKLLSELEKRRKNNIERLKSYGVNMLTKEN
;
A
#
# COMPACT_ATOMS: atom_id res chain seq x y z
N MET A 1 35.29 -6.01 -45.32
CA MET A 1 34.60 -6.78 -44.26
C MET A 1 33.26 -6.09 -44.10
N GLY A 2 32.15 -6.82 -44.26
CA GLY A 2 30.81 -6.28 -44.08
C GLY A 2 30.62 -5.78 -42.65
N ARG A 3 29.77 -4.77 -42.49
CA ARG A 3 29.44 -4.17 -41.20
C ARG A 3 28.27 -4.95 -40.60
N SER A 4 28.29 -5.18 -39.29
CA SER A 4 27.15 -5.71 -38.54
C SER A 4 26.67 -4.63 -37.57
N LEU A 5 25.35 -4.41 -37.50
CA LEU A 5 24.75 -3.35 -36.69
C LEU A 5 23.44 -3.84 -36.07
N THR A 6 23.22 -3.50 -34.80
CA THR A 6 21.92 -3.67 -34.15
C THR A 6 21.44 -2.36 -33.56
N SER A 7 20.21 -1.96 -33.87
CA SER A 7 19.63 -0.71 -33.38
C SER A 7 18.13 -0.80 -33.20
N ASN A 8 17.61 -0.02 -32.25
CA ASN A 8 16.19 0.09 -31.97
C ASN A 8 15.70 1.51 -32.25
N HIS A 9 14.67 1.64 -33.09
CA HIS A 9 14.12 2.92 -33.53
C HIS A 9 12.69 3.05 -33.02
N ILE A 10 12.46 4.02 -32.14
CA ILE A 10 11.15 4.26 -31.53
C ILE A 10 10.38 5.26 -32.39
N TYR A 11 9.18 4.87 -32.83
CA TYR A 11 8.30 5.76 -33.57
C TYR A 11 7.61 6.74 -32.61
N ASN A 12 8.04 7.99 -32.67
CA ASN A 12 7.57 9.11 -31.85
C ASN A 12 6.48 9.89 -32.59
N ALA A 13 5.36 9.22 -32.88
CA ALA A 13 4.23 9.79 -33.65
C ALA A 13 3.70 11.12 -33.07
N GLU A 14 3.74 11.28 -31.74
CA GLU A 14 3.30 12.51 -31.04
C GLU A 14 4.34 13.65 -31.10
N LYS A 15 5.51 13.41 -31.73
CA LYS A 15 6.62 14.35 -31.83
C LYS A 15 7.01 14.97 -30.50
N LEU A 16 7.13 14.13 -29.47
CA LEU A 16 7.61 14.53 -28.14
C LEU A 16 8.94 15.28 -28.28
N THR A 17 9.10 16.36 -27.51
CA THR A 17 10.38 17.09 -27.43
C THR A 17 11.47 16.22 -26.79
N LYS A 18 12.76 16.55 -27.03
CA LYS A 18 13.89 15.85 -26.39
C LYS A 18 13.71 15.74 -24.86
N ALA A 19 13.23 16.81 -24.21
CA ALA A 19 12.97 16.84 -22.77
C ALA A 19 11.80 15.93 -22.33
N GLN A 20 10.68 15.94 -23.06
CA GLN A 20 9.52 15.09 -22.77
C GLN A 20 9.87 13.61 -22.94
N PHE A 21 10.54 13.27 -24.03
CA PHE A 21 10.95 11.89 -24.30
C PHE A 21 11.98 11.41 -23.26
N LYS A 22 13.00 12.23 -22.95
CA LYS A 22 13.99 11.94 -21.88
C LYS A 22 13.31 11.65 -20.55
N LYS A 23 12.30 12.45 -20.16
CA LYS A 23 11.53 12.20 -18.94
C LYS A 23 10.81 10.86 -19.00
N LYS A 24 10.09 10.57 -20.09
CA LYS A 24 9.38 9.30 -20.30
C LYS A 24 10.33 8.09 -20.23
N PHE A 25 11.47 8.17 -20.89
CA PHE A 25 12.52 7.13 -20.86
C PHE A 25 13.11 6.95 -19.45
N THR A 26 13.39 8.06 -18.75
CA THR A 26 13.90 8.03 -17.37
C THR A 26 12.90 7.40 -16.41
N ASP A 27 11.60 7.69 -16.57
CA ASP A 27 10.54 7.12 -15.73
C ASP A 27 10.34 5.62 -16.02
N MET A 28 10.49 5.17 -17.27
CA MET A 28 10.61 3.75 -17.60
C MET A 28 11.77 3.09 -16.85
N MET A 29 12.97 3.68 -16.91
CA MET A 29 14.15 3.11 -16.23
C MET A 29 13.98 3.06 -14.70
N LYS A 30 13.31 4.05 -14.10
CA LYS A 30 12.91 3.99 -12.68
C LYS A 30 11.98 2.83 -12.37
N ALA A 31 11.01 2.54 -13.24
CA ALA A 31 10.14 1.38 -13.08
C ALA A 31 10.90 0.06 -13.19
N LYS A 32 11.97 0.02 -14.00
CA LYS A 32 12.92 -1.11 -14.09
C LYS A 32 13.91 -1.17 -12.91
N GLY A 33 13.79 -0.30 -11.90
CA GLY A 33 14.63 -0.31 -10.71
C GLY A 33 15.97 0.42 -10.85
N TYR A 34 16.09 1.35 -11.79
CA TYR A 34 17.28 2.19 -11.96
C TYR A 34 17.06 3.62 -11.48
N THR A 35 18.14 4.36 -11.27
CA THR A 35 18.14 5.80 -11.03
C THR A 35 19.12 6.48 -11.96
N SER A 36 18.84 7.73 -12.35
CA SER A 36 19.78 8.52 -13.14
C SER A 36 21.10 8.69 -12.41
N ALA A 37 22.20 8.53 -13.13
CA ALA A 37 23.56 8.65 -12.65
C ALA A 37 24.32 9.72 -13.43
N LYS A 38 25.52 10.03 -12.96
CA LYS A 38 26.53 10.74 -13.75
C LYS A 38 27.28 9.71 -14.61
N ALA A 39 28.03 10.17 -15.61
CA ALA A 39 28.75 9.30 -16.55
C ALA A 39 29.76 8.37 -15.85
N ASP A 40 30.46 8.87 -14.85
CA ASP A 40 31.43 8.14 -14.03
C ASP A 40 30.80 7.12 -13.06
N ASP A 41 29.52 7.30 -12.75
CA ASP A 41 28.75 6.49 -11.79
C ASP A 41 27.72 5.56 -12.48
N GLY A 42 27.66 5.58 -13.82
CA GLY A 42 26.66 4.84 -14.61
C GLY A 42 27.05 3.38 -14.78
N GLU A 43 26.09 2.48 -14.55
CA GLU A 43 26.20 1.05 -14.90
C GLU A 43 25.62 0.76 -16.29
N LEU A 44 24.67 1.59 -16.76
CA LEU A 44 24.10 1.54 -18.10
C LEU A 44 24.17 2.91 -18.75
N CYS A 45 24.51 2.94 -20.04
CA CYS A 45 24.49 4.13 -20.87
C CYS A 45 23.57 3.93 -22.08
N TYR A 46 22.68 4.88 -22.29
CA TYR A 46 21.85 4.97 -23.48
C TYR A 46 22.13 6.28 -24.21
N ALA A 47 22.35 6.23 -25.52
CA ALA A 47 22.36 7.41 -26.38
C ALA A 47 21.04 7.47 -27.16
N LEU A 48 20.37 8.62 -27.08
CA LEU A 48 19.12 8.88 -27.79
C LEU A 48 19.37 9.88 -28.92
N ALA A 49 19.33 9.41 -30.16
CA ALA A 49 19.44 10.24 -31.36
C ALA A 49 18.05 10.50 -31.96
N PHE A 50 17.72 11.77 -32.19
CA PHE A 50 16.41 12.19 -32.69
C PHE A 50 16.53 12.50 -34.18
N SER A 51 15.56 12.06 -35.00
CA SER A 51 15.47 12.56 -36.37
C SER A 51 15.20 14.07 -36.38
N GLY A 52 15.58 14.77 -37.45
CA GLY A 52 15.42 16.22 -37.58
C GLY A 52 13.98 16.70 -37.37
N ASP A 53 13.00 15.90 -37.79
CA ASP A 53 11.56 16.19 -37.63
C ASP A 53 10.94 15.62 -36.33
N ARG A 54 11.76 14.91 -35.52
CA ARG A 54 11.45 14.22 -34.27
C ARG A 54 10.42 13.10 -34.36
N SER A 55 10.13 12.58 -35.56
CA SER A 55 9.27 11.41 -35.73
C SER A 55 9.92 10.11 -35.25
N TRP A 56 11.24 10.06 -35.16
CA TRP A 56 11.99 8.89 -34.70
C TRP A 56 12.98 9.22 -33.59
N VAL A 57 13.16 8.25 -32.69
CA VAL A 57 14.23 8.24 -31.69
C VAL A 57 14.99 6.92 -31.79
N THR A 58 16.22 6.97 -32.28
CA THR A 58 17.14 5.84 -32.27
C THR A 58 17.72 5.68 -30.87
N VAL A 59 17.58 4.49 -30.30
CA VAL A 59 18.12 4.11 -28.99
C VAL A 59 19.35 3.25 -29.22
N LEU A 60 20.49 3.71 -28.71
CA LEU A 60 21.77 3.06 -28.82
C LEU A 60 22.28 2.71 -27.41
N THR A 61 22.94 1.57 -27.29
CA THR A 61 23.53 1.05 -26.05
C THR A 61 24.99 0.64 -26.28
N GLU A 62 25.83 0.73 -25.24
CA GLU A 62 27.22 0.26 -25.31
C GLU A 62 27.34 -1.27 -25.37
N GLU A 63 26.39 -1.97 -24.75
CA GLU A 63 26.39 -3.44 -24.69
C GLU A 63 25.46 -4.02 -25.76
N SER A 64 25.99 -4.95 -26.57
CA SER A 64 25.21 -5.74 -27.52
C SER A 64 24.27 -6.68 -26.75
N THR A 65 23.06 -6.20 -26.46
CA THR A 65 22.00 -7.02 -25.89
C THR A 65 21.15 -7.63 -27.00
N ASP A 66 20.37 -8.66 -26.65
CA ASP A 66 19.31 -9.22 -27.52
C ASP A 66 18.36 -8.09 -27.95
N THR A 67 18.62 -7.56 -29.15
CA THR A 67 18.03 -6.31 -29.66
C THR A 67 16.53 -6.43 -29.81
N ARG A 68 16.04 -7.62 -30.16
CA ARG A 68 14.61 -7.94 -30.30
C ARG A 68 13.90 -7.97 -28.95
N LYS A 69 14.51 -8.61 -27.95
CA LYS A 69 14.00 -8.57 -26.58
C LYS A 69 13.95 -7.14 -26.05
N GLU A 70 14.99 -6.36 -26.29
CA GLU A 70 15.00 -4.95 -25.91
C GLU A 70 13.92 -4.15 -26.64
N ALA A 71 13.73 -4.36 -27.95
CA ALA A 71 12.68 -3.70 -28.73
C ALA A 71 11.28 -3.96 -28.16
N SER A 72 10.99 -5.23 -27.86
CA SER A 72 9.74 -5.67 -27.22
C SER A 72 9.52 -4.96 -25.88
N GLU A 73 10.56 -4.89 -25.03
CA GLU A 73 10.49 -4.21 -23.75
C GLU A 73 10.33 -2.69 -23.89
N LEU A 74 11.04 -2.05 -24.83
CA LEU A 74 10.93 -0.63 -25.11
C LEU A 74 9.51 -0.29 -25.57
N ALA A 75 8.98 -1.06 -26.52
CA ALA A 75 7.65 -0.85 -27.07
C ALA A 75 6.57 -0.93 -25.99
N LYS A 76 6.61 -2.00 -25.18
CA LYS A 76 5.67 -2.23 -24.08
C LYS A 76 5.75 -1.15 -23.00
N ASN A 77 6.96 -0.82 -22.54
CA ASN A 77 7.12 0.05 -21.38
C ASN A 77 6.94 1.54 -21.73
N LEU A 78 7.25 1.93 -22.96
CA LEU A 78 6.99 3.30 -23.43
C LEU A 78 5.59 3.44 -24.04
N GLY A 79 4.92 2.33 -24.38
CA GLY A 79 3.63 2.34 -25.07
C GLY A 79 3.74 2.95 -26.47
N LEU A 80 4.83 2.70 -27.18
CA LEU A 80 5.16 3.23 -28.50
C LEU A 80 5.53 2.08 -29.45
N GLN A 81 5.35 2.27 -30.76
CA GLN A 81 5.87 1.30 -31.72
C GLN A 81 7.40 1.38 -31.77
N VAL A 82 8.04 0.23 -31.99
CA VAL A 82 9.50 0.13 -32.10
C VAL A 82 9.85 -0.70 -33.32
N LEU A 83 10.75 -0.20 -34.15
CA LEU A 83 11.38 -0.93 -35.24
C LEU A 83 12.75 -1.40 -34.75
N SER A 84 12.94 -2.71 -34.69
CA SER A 84 14.23 -3.32 -34.40
C SER A 84 14.93 -3.64 -35.71
N VAL A 85 16.20 -3.30 -35.81
CA VAL A 85 17.04 -3.49 -37.01
C VAL A 85 18.26 -4.31 -36.61
N GLU A 86 18.50 -5.37 -37.37
CA GLU A 86 19.65 -6.25 -37.24
C GLU A 86 20.28 -6.40 -38.62
N LEU A 87 21.31 -5.61 -38.90
CA LEU A 87 22.20 -5.78 -40.05
C LEU A 87 23.19 -6.89 -39.69
N VAL A 88 23.00 -8.05 -40.30
CA VAL A 88 23.77 -9.26 -39.99
C VAL A 88 25.19 -9.14 -40.57
N ASP A 89 25.26 -8.75 -41.84
CA ASP A 89 26.48 -8.46 -42.59
C ASP A 89 26.14 -7.61 -43.84
N SER A 90 27.00 -7.64 -44.86
CA SER A 90 26.79 -6.94 -46.12
C SER A 90 25.59 -7.43 -46.93
N ASP A 91 25.06 -8.62 -46.63
CA ASP A 91 24.19 -9.33 -47.56
C ASP A 91 22.72 -9.05 -47.25
N PHE A 92 22.35 -8.94 -45.97
CA PHE A 92 21.00 -8.53 -45.58
C PHE A 92 20.87 -7.87 -44.20
N ALA A 93 19.77 -7.14 -44.05
CA ALA A 93 19.26 -6.62 -42.78
C ALA A 93 17.88 -7.21 -42.47
N GLU A 94 17.69 -7.63 -41.23
CA GLU A 94 16.38 -8.03 -40.69
C GLU A 94 15.74 -6.88 -39.92
N LEU A 95 14.48 -6.60 -40.24
CA LEU A 95 13.69 -5.52 -39.65
C LEU A 95 12.45 -6.12 -39.00
N THR A 96 12.33 -6.02 -37.68
CA THR A 96 11.16 -6.50 -36.94
C THR A 96 10.40 -5.33 -36.32
N LEU A 97 9.11 -5.24 -36.63
CA LEU A 97 8.22 -4.20 -36.13
C LEU A 97 7.47 -4.66 -34.88
N TYR A 98 7.50 -3.87 -33.82
CA TYR A 98 6.83 -4.15 -32.54
C TYR A 98 5.67 -3.19 -32.31
N GLU A 99 4.53 -3.74 -31.87
CA GLU A 99 3.38 -2.96 -31.42
C GLU A 99 3.62 -2.36 -30.03
N LYS A 100 2.78 -1.39 -29.64
CA LYS A 100 2.79 -0.77 -28.31
C LYS A 100 2.63 -1.76 -27.13
N SER A 101 2.18 -2.98 -27.42
CA SER A 101 2.04 -4.09 -26.46
C SER A 101 3.37 -4.80 -26.16
N GLY A 102 4.39 -4.63 -27.03
CA GLY A 102 5.62 -5.42 -27.05
C GLY A 102 5.55 -6.69 -27.90
N ALA A 103 4.41 -6.98 -28.54
CA ALA A 103 4.31 -8.09 -29.49
C ALA A 103 4.97 -7.74 -30.83
N ALA A 104 5.68 -8.70 -31.42
CA ALA A 104 6.17 -8.58 -32.79
C ALA A 104 4.97 -8.60 -33.75
N ALA A 105 4.81 -7.52 -34.51
CA ALA A 105 3.73 -7.35 -35.48
C ALA A 105 4.04 -8.07 -36.79
N ASP A 106 5.27 -7.89 -37.28
CA ASP A 106 5.73 -8.37 -38.59
C ASP A 106 7.26 -8.26 -38.69
N THR A 107 7.84 -9.00 -39.62
CA THR A 107 9.27 -8.97 -39.93
C THR A 107 9.47 -8.86 -41.44
N MET A 108 10.47 -8.09 -41.87
CA MET A 108 10.90 -8.03 -43.27
C MET A 108 12.42 -8.09 -43.38
N PHE A 109 12.90 -8.42 -44.57
CA PHE A 109 14.31 -8.48 -44.90
C PHE A 109 14.60 -7.51 -46.05
N LEU A 110 15.75 -6.85 -45.98
CA LEU A 110 16.32 -6.04 -47.06
C LEU A 110 17.67 -6.67 -47.44
N GLY A 111 17.87 -6.96 -48.73
CA GLY A 111 19.01 -7.74 -49.22
C GLY A 111 18.67 -9.23 -49.42
N GLU A 112 19.69 -10.08 -49.48
CA GLU A 112 19.57 -11.52 -49.79
C GLU A 112 19.84 -12.38 -48.54
N PRO A 113 18.80 -12.78 -47.78
CA PRO A 113 18.99 -13.63 -46.61
C PRO A 113 19.42 -15.05 -47.00
N TYR A 114 20.26 -15.68 -46.17
CA TYR A 114 20.81 -17.02 -46.40
C TYR A 114 19.82 -18.19 -46.18
N PHE A 115 18.53 -17.91 -46.03
CA PHE A 115 17.52 -18.89 -45.63
C PHE A 115 16.66 -19.31 -46.84
N ASP A 116 16.37 -20.60 -46.96
CA ASP A 116 15.52 -21.13 -48.04
C ASP A 116 14.06 -20.63 -47.95
N GLU A 117 13.59 -20.32 -46.74
CA GLU A 117 12.25 -19.78 -46.48
C GLU A 117 12.34 -18.66 -45.42
N TYR A 118 11.69 -17.53 -45.69
CA TYR A 118 11.56 -16.41 -44.77
C TYR A 118 10.16 -15.79 -44.89
N PRO A 119 9.64 -15.15 -43.82
CA PRO A 119 8.30 -14.59 -43.83
C PRO A 119 8.17 -13.46 -44.87
N GLU A 120 7.12 -13.53 -45.69
CA GLU A 120 6.72 -12.41 -46.53
C GLU A 120 6.10 -11.31 -45.65
N PRO A 121 6.60 -10.07 -45.72
CA PRO A 121 6.04 -8.98 -44.94
C PRO A 121 4.66 -8.61 -45.45
N SER A 122 3.77 -8.22 -44.53
CA SER A 122 2.40 -7.79 -44.83
C SER A 122 2.37 -6.28 -45.10
N PRO A 123 2.20 -5.82 -46.36
CA PRO A 123 2.22 -4.40 -46.71
C PRO A 123 1.29 -3.54 -45.85
N LEU A 124 0.07 -4.05 -45.62
CA LEU A 124 -0.96 -3.37 -44.85
C LEU A 124 -0.53 -3.07 -43.40
N LYS A 125 0.24 -3.96 -42.76
CA LYS A 125 0.69 -3.77 -41.37
C LYS A 125 1.71 -2.65 -41.29
N TRP A 126 2.71 -2.67 -42.17
CA TRP A 126 3.76 -1.66 -42.23
C TRP A 126 3.19 -0.28 -42.58
N GLN A 127 2.30 -0.21 -43.57
CA GLN A 127 1.56 1.02 -43.90
C GLN A 127 0.76 1.54 -42.70
N THR A 128 0.04 0.67 -42.00
CA THR A 128 -0.83 1.09 -40.89
C THR A 128 -0.02 1.54 -39.66
N LEU A 129 1.08 0.87 -39.35
CA LEU A 129 1.84 1.12 -38.13
C LEU A 129 2.85 2.27 -38.27
N LEU A 130 3.44 2.43 -39.45
CA LEU A 130 4.46 3.47 -39.71
C LEU A 130 3.97 4.63 -40.59
N ASN A 131 2.79 4.51 -41.20
CA ASN A 131 2.24 5.48 -42.15
C ASN A 131 3.18 5.75 -43.34
N ILE A 132 3.64 4.66 -43.97
CA ILE A 132 4.62 4.68 -45.06
C ILE A 132 3.98 4.30 -46.41
N ASP A 133 4.62 4.70 -47.50
CA ASP A 133 4.26 4.28 -48.84
C ASP A 133 4.99 2.97 -49.19
N TRP A 134 4.26 1.86 -49.13
CA TRP A 134 4.82 0.53 -49.35
C TRP A 134 5.40 0.34 -50.76
N ALA A 135 4.88 1.04 -51.77
CA ALA A 135 5.40 0.92 -53.13
C ALA A 135 6.90 1.29 -53.21
N LYS A 136 7.35 2.23 -52.36
CA LYS A 136 8.76 2.59 -52.25
C LYS A 136 9.59 1.50 -51.57
N VAL A 137 9.00 0.76 -50.64
CA VAL A 137 9.66 -0.37 -49.97
C VAL A 137 9.83 -1.53 -50.96
N GLU A 138 8.81 -1.82 -51.78
CA GLU A 138 8.90 -2.81 -52.86
C GLU A 138 9.98 -2.45 -53.88
N GLU A 139 10.11 -1.15 -54.21
CA GLU A 139 11.18 -0.66 -55.09
C GLU A 139 12.56 -0.98 -54.49
N ILE A 140 12.78 -0.67 -53.21
CA ILE A 140 14.03 -0.98 -52.50
C ILE A 140 14.32 -2.49 -52.50
N GLN A 141 13.31 -3.32 -52.19
CA GLN A 141 13.48 -4.78 -52.19
C GLN A 141 13.78 -5.36 -53.57
N SER A 142 13.35 -4.70 -54.64
CA SER A 142 13.60 -5.12 -56.03
C SER A 142 14.93 -4.63 -56.63
N LYS A 143 15.60 -3.68 -55.96
CA LYS A 143 16.88 -3.14 -56.41
C LYS A 143 18.01 -4.10 -56.07
N ASP A 144 18.96 -4.23 -57.00
CA ASP A 144 20.18 -5.02 -56.84
C ASP A 144 21.22 -4.22 -56.03
N HIS A 145 20.99 -4.12 -54.72
CA HIS A 145 21.91 -3.45 -53.80
C HIS A 145 23.14 -4.34 -53.56
N THR A 146 24.34 -3.77 -53.75
CA THR A 146 25.59 -4.51 -53.47
C THR A 146 25.79 -4.74 -51.96
N PHE A 147 25.20 -3.87 -51.13
CA PHE A 147 25.32 -3.88 -49.68
C PHE A 147 23.96 -3.61 -49.03
N ALA A 148 23.58 -4.40 -48.03
CA ALA A 148 22.33 -4.23 -47.28
C ALA A 148 22.23 -2.87 -46.57
N GLU A 149 23.36 -2.24 -46.25
CA GLU A 149 23.44 -0.88 -45.73
C GLU A 149 22.81 0.15 -46.68
N GLU A 150 22.97 -0.03 -48.00
CA GLU A 150 22.38 0.88 -49.00
C GLU A 150 20.85 0.78 -48.97
N ALA A 151 20.32 -0.44 -49.00
CA ALA A 151 18.89 -0.70 -48.90
C ALA A 151 18.30 -0.16 -47.59
N LEU A 152 19.02 -0.36 -46.48
CA LEU A 152 18.61 0.13 -45.17
C LEU A 152 18.63 1.66 -45.07
N SER A 153 19.60 2.32 -45.73
CA SER A 153 19.67 3.77 -45.84
C SER A 153 18.49 4.32 -46.65
N GLU A 154 18.20 3.75 -47.82
CA GLU A 154 17.03 4.14 -48.62
C GLU A 154 15.71 3.92 -47.86
N PHE A 155 15.60 2.81 -47.10
CA PHE A 155 14.43 2.57 -46.25
C PHE A 155 14.30 3.62 -45.15
N GLY A 156 15.42 4.02 -44.53
CA GLY A 156 15.47 5.14 -43.59
C GLY A 156 14.89 6.43 -44.17
N GLU A 157 15.22 6.76 -45.42
CA GLU A 157 14.66 7.92 -46.13
C GLU A 157 13.14 7.78 -46.33
N VAL A 158 12.64 6.59 -46.68
CA VAL A 158 11.19 6.33 -46.85
C VAL A 158 10.41 6.59 -45.56
N ILE A 159 10.97 6.19 -44.42
CA ILE A 159 10.29 6.33 -43.12
C ILE A 159 10.64 7.64 -42.40
N GLY A 160 11.58 8.43 -42.92
CA GLY A 160 12.07 9.65 -42.27
C GLY A 160 12.99 9.41 -41.07
N CYS A 161 13.66 8.26 -41.01
CA CYS A 161 14.65 7.92 -40.00
C CYS A 161 16.07 8.01 -40.60
N GLU A 162 16.72 9.15 -40.45
CA GLU A 162 18.11 9.37 -40.92
C GLU A 162 19.17 8.63 -40.08
N ASN A 163 18.79 8.14 -38.89
CA ASN A 163 19.69 7.51 -37.93
C ASN A 163 19.68 5.96 -38.00
N MET A 164 19.28 5.37 -39.14
CA MET A 164 19.15 3.91 -39.30
C MET A 164 20.48 3.16 -39.18
N LEU A 165 21.57 3.78 -39.64
CA LEU A 165 22.91 3.20 -39.63
C LEU A 165 23.77 3.74 -38.47
N LEU A 166 23.17 4.45 -37.51
CA LEU A 166 23.89 5.10 -36.43
C LEU A 166 24.35 4.08 -35.39
N GLU A 167 25.63 4.11 -35.04
CA GLU A 167 26.22 3.31 -33.96
C GLU A 167 26.38 4.12 -32.69
N PHE A 168 26.50 3.42 -31.56
CA PHE A 168 26.70 4.05 -30.26
C PHE A 168 27.91 5.00 -30.26
N ASP A 169 29.06 4.56 -30.76
CA ASP A 169 30.29 5.35 -30.84
C ASP A 169 30.24 6.45 -31.92
N GLY A 170 29.37 6.29 -32.91
CA GLY A 170 29.13 7.26 -33.98
C GLY A 170 28.12 8.36 -33.62
N ALA A 171 27.45 8.25 -32.48
CA ALA A 171 26.51 9.26 -32.00
C ALA A 171 27.26 10.55 -31.66
N ASP A 172 26.88 11.63 -32.36
CA ASP A 172 27.46 12.96 -32.20
C ASP A 172 27.10 13.62 -30.85
N ASP A 173 27.63 14.84 -30.63
CA ASP A 173 27.35 15.63 -29.43
C ASP A 173 25.87 16.05 -29.30
N ASP A 174 25.06 15.93 -30.36
CA ASP A 174 23.63 16.27 -30.36
C ASP A 174 22.73 15.13 -29.83
N ALA A 175 23.29 13.92 -29.70
CA ALA A 175 22.66 12.78 -29.05
C ALA A 175 22.54 12.98 -27.53
N VAL A 176 21.38 12.63 -26.97
CA VAL A 176 21.14 12.76 -25.53
C VAL A 176 21.63 11.50 -24.82
N ARG A 177 22.78 11.59 -24.16
CA ARG A 177 23.30 10.50 -23.30
C ARG A 177 22.60 10.46 -21.94
N LEU A 178 22.15 9.28 -21.55
CA LEU A 178 21.49 8.98 -20.28
C LEU A 178 22.23 7.86 -19.56
N TYR A 179 22.73 8.17 -18.37
CA TYR A 179 23.42 7.22 -17.51
C TYR A 179 22.49 6.76 -16.39
N PHE A 180 22.51 5.47 -16.11
CA PHE A 180 21.69 4.85 -15.09
C PHE A 180 22.53 3.91 -14.23
N LYS A 181 22.20 3.84 -12.94
CA LYS A 181 22.72 2.82 -12.03
C LYS A 181 21.57 2.13 -11.32
N LYS A 182 21.75 0.87 -10.95
CA LYS A 182 20.73 0.12 -10.21
C LYS A 182 20.39 0.89 -8.95
N ALA A 183 19.10 1.14 -8.74
CA ALA A 183 18.65 1.73 -7.50
C ALA A 183 19.04 0.74 -6.38
N GLY A 184 19.86 1.17 -5.43
CA GLY A 184 20.18 0.34 -4.26
C GLY A 184 18.89 -0.22 -3.68
N GLU A 185 18.87 -1.51 -3.32
CA GLU A 185 17.66 -2.18 -2.82
C GLU A 185 16.98 -1.28 -1.81
N LYS A 186 15.73 -0.88 -2.08
CA LYS A 186 14.94 -0.14 -1.10
C LYS A 186 14.82 -1.03 0.12
N LYS A 187 15.62 -0.72 1.14
CA LYS A 187 15.59 -1.40 2.43
C LYS A 187 14.15 -1.47 2.89
N LEU A 188 13.65 -2.69 3.09
CA LEU A 188 12.28 -2.92 3.53
C LEU A 188 12.05 -2.12 4.82
N THR A 189 11.02 -1.29 4.84
CA THR A 189 10.68 -0.50 6.03
C THR A 189 9.66 -1.27 6.86
N LEU A 190 9.56 -0.99 8.17
CA LEU A 190 8.53 -1.59 9.03
C LEU A 190 7.11 -1.35 8.48
N ASN A 191 6.83 -0.15 7.97
CA ASN A 191 5.54 0.14 7.35
C ASN A 191 5.26 -0.72 6.12
N ALA A 192 6.27 -0.94 5.28
CA ALA A 192 6.13 -1.79 4.09
C ALA A 192 5.96 -3.26 4.48
N ALA A 193 6.73 -3.75 5.47
CA ALA A 193 6.61 -5.11 5.99
C ALA A 193 5.24 -5.36 6.62
N PHE A 194 4.75 -4.44 7.47
CA PHE A 194 3.42 -4.52 8.07
C PHE A 194 2.33 -4.56 7.00
N LYS A 195 2.37 -3.68 5.98
CA LYS A 195 1.41 -3.70 4.87
C LYS A 195 1.46 -5.01 4.08
N GLN A 196 2.66 -5.53 3.84
CA GLN A 196 2.85 -6.78 3.09
C GLN A 196 2.28 -7.99 3.84
N VAL A 197 2.45 -8.05 5.16
CA VAL A 197 2.03 -9.21 5.97
C VAL A 197 0.58 -9.08 6.46
N PHE A 198 0.20 -7.94 7.06
CA PHE A 198 -1.15 -7.75 7.60
C PHE A 198 -2.17 -7.39 6.52
N GLY A 199 -1.78 -6.65 5.49
CA GLY A 199 -2.70 -6.11 4.48
C GLY A 199 -3.62 -7.16 3.86
N PRO A 200 -3.08 -8.22 3.23
CA PRO A 200 -3.90 -9.25 2.61
C PRO A 200 -4.87 -9.95 3.57
N GLU A 201 -4.49 -10.11 4.83
CA GLU A 201 -5.31 -10.80 5.84
C GLU A 201 -6.39 -9.88 6.42
N LEU A 202 -6.07 -8.61 6.67
CA LEU A 202 -7.02 -7.64 7.16
C LEU A 202 -8.04 -7.21 6.09
N GLU A 203 -7.62 -7.13 4.82
CA GLU A 203 -8.51 -6.85 3.69
C GLU A 203 -9.60 -7.92 3.54
N LYS A 204 -9.27 -9.20 3.76
CA LYS A 204 -10.26 -10.30 3.81
C LYS A 204 -11.31 -10.12 4.92
N LEU A 205 -10.94 -9.44 6.01
CA LEU A 205 -11.80 -9.15 7.15
C LEU A 205 -12.54 -7.79 7.01
N GLY A 206 -12.45 -7.15 5.84
CA GLY A 206 -13.13 -5.90 5.54
C GLY A 206 -12.41 -4.64 6.01
N PHE A 207 -11.14 -4.74 6.46
CA PHE A 207 -10.34 -3.57 6.77
C PHE A 207 -9.81 -2.91 5.50
N VAL A 208 -9.68 -1.59 5.56
CA VAL A 208 -9.07 -0.76 4.52
C VAL A 208 -7.89 0.02 5.10
N LEU A 209 -6.85 0.21 4.30
CA LEU A 209 -5.71 1.04 4.68
C LEU A 209 -6.12 2.52 4.66
N ALA A 210 -6.03 3.19 5.80
CA ALA A 210 -6.29 4.61 5.92
C ALA A 210 -5.20 5.43 5.22
N LYS A 211 -5.60 6.50 4.52
CA LYS A 211 -4.73 7.53 3.92
C LYS A 211 -4.16 8.44 5.01
N SER A 212 -3.25 7.89 5.80
CA SER A 212 -2.51 8.60 6.85
C SER A 212 -1.00 8.47 6.64
N ARG A 213 -0.24 9.36 7.29
CA ARG A 213 1.22 9.22 7.46
C ARG A 213 1.58 7.93 8.21
N TYR A 214 0.69 7.47 9.09
CA TYR A 214 0.87 6.25 9.87
C TYR A 214 0.05 5.10 9.29
N THR A 215 0.50 3.87 9.51
CA THR A 215 -0.14 2.70 8.92
C THR A 215 -1.28 2.21 9.80
N TYR A 216 -2.49 2.68 9.52
CA TYR A 216 -3.72 2.22 10.17
C TYR A 216 -4.56 1.41 9.19
N TYR A 217 -4.86 0.16 9.53
CA TYR A 217 -5.94 -0.59 8.92
C TYR A 217 -7.21 -0.35 9.73
N VAL A 218 -8.30 0.01 9.07
CA VAL A 218 -9.55 0.34 9.74
C VAL A 218 -10.74 -0.33 9.09
N ARG A 219 -11.73 -0.73 9.86
CA ARG A 219 -13.06 -1.12 9.35
C ARG A 219 -14.15 -0.45 10.16
N LEU A 220 -15.29 -0.23 9.52
CA LEU A 220 -16.44 0.40 10.15
C LEU A 220 -17.57 -0.61 10.26
N ILE A 221 -17.97 -0.92 11.49
CA ILE A 221 -19.07 -1.82 11.81
C ILE A 221 -20.35 -1.00 11.98
N ASN A 222 -21.40 -1.40 11.25
CA ASN A 222 -22.74 -0.79 11.28
C ASN A 222 -22.77 0.73 11.14
N LYS A 223 -21.78 1.30 10.45
CA LYS A 223 -21.64 2.76 10.25
C LYS A 223 -21.57 3.55 11.56
N GLU A 224 -21.15 2.92 12.66
CA GLU A 224 -21.15 3.49 14.01
C GLU A 224 -19.90 3.18 14.82
N ILE A 225 -19.23 2.05 14.56
CA ILE A 225 -18.09 1.58 15.36
C ILE A 225 -16.88 1.41 14.45
N LEU A 226 -15.81 2.12 14.78
CA LEU A 226 -14.51 2.04 14.12
C LEU A 226 -13.64 1.02 14.85
N GLU A 227 -13.15 0.03 14.11
CA GLU A 227 -12.09 -0.85 14.55
C GLU A 227 -10.80 -0.49 13.83
N VAL A 228 -9.68 -0.54 14.57
CA VAL A 228 -8.37 -0.11 14.10
C VAL A 228 -7.32 -1.15 14.47
N ILE A 229 -6.46 -1.50 13.51
CA ILE A 229 -5.25 -2.29 13.74
C ILE A 229 -4.06 -1.54 13.17
N SER A 230 -3.03 -1.37 14.00
CA SER A 230 -1.78 -0.68 13.65
C SER A 230 -0.60 -1.31 14.39
N PHE A 231 0.57 -0.70 14.27
CA PHE A 231 1.71 -1.07 15.09
C PHE A 231 2.43 0.19 15.59
N ASN A 232 3.01 0.08 16.77
CA ASN A 232 3.85 1.13 17.34
C ASN A 232 5.27 0.61 17.56
N GLN A 233 6.25 1.44 17.25
CA GLN A 233 7.64 1.17 17.54
C GLN A 233 7.96 1.57 18.98
N LEU A 234 8.70 0.71 19.68
CA LEU A 234 9.26 0.96 21.00
C LEU A 234 10.71 1.42 20.88
N ASP A 235 11.20 2.08 21.92
CA ASP A 235 12.59 2.51 22.00
C ASP A 235 13.51 1.26 22.05
N SER A 236 14.65 1.34 21.38
CA SER A 236 15.64 0.26 21.33
C SER A 236 17.05 0.85 21.39
N ASP A 237 17.90 0.25 22.23
CA ASP A 237 19.29 0.69 22.42
C ASP A 237 20.19 0.38 21.22
N HIS A 238 19.69 -0.34 20.22
CA HIS A 238 20.45 -0.74 19.04
C HIS A 238 19.92 -0.10 17.75
N ALA A 239 20.82 0.53 16.98
CA ALA A 239 20.45 1.25 15.76
C ALA A 239 19.77 0.39 14.70
N THR A 240 20.07 -0.92 14.63
CA THR A 240 19.51 -1.86 13.65
C THR A 240 18.41 -2.76 14.19
N LYS A 241 18.37 -3.04 15.49
CA LYS A 241 17.28 -3.81 16.09
C LYS A 241 16.10 -2.90 16.37
N ARG A 242 14.89 -3.41 16.13
CA ARG A 242 13.65 -2.72 16.45
C ARG A 242 12.76 -3.63 17.26
N VAL A 243 12.08 -3.02 18.21
CA VAL A 243 11.02 -3.64 18.98
C VAL A 243 9.73 -2.90 18.62
N PHE A 244 8.66 -3.64 18.33
CA PHE A 244 7.35 -3.07 18.05
C PHE A 244 6.26 -3.88 18.73
N ARG A 245 5.07 -3.30 18.83
CA ARG A 245 3.86 -3.99 19.28
C ARG A 245 2.71 -3.70 18.33
N ILE A 246 1.78 -4.63 18.25
CA ILE A 246 0.52 -4.45 17.51
C ILE A 246 -0.45 -3.70 18.42
N GLU A 247 -1.12 -2.70 17.86
CA GLU A 247 -2.03 -1.79 18.53
C GLU A 247 -3.44 -2.02 17.96
N ILE A 248 -4.41 -2.29 18.83
CA ILE A 248 -5.79 -2.63 18.51
C ILE A 248 -6.73 -1.63 19.16
N GLY A 249 -7.57 -0.99 18.35
CA GLY A 249 -8.52 0.04 18.78
C GLY A 249 -9.95 -0.31 18.44
N VAL A 250 -10.85 0.00 19.37
CA VAL A 250 -12.30 0.03 19.12
C VAL A 250 -12.81 1.37 19.61
N ALA A 251 -13.60 2.05 18.79
CA ALA A 251 -14.16 3.35 19.10
C ALA A 251 -15.52 3.53 18.44
N SER A 252 -16.43 4.28 19.05
CA SER A 252 -17.65 4.71 18.39
C SER A 252 -17.40 5.99 17.59
N LEU A 253 -18.29 6.30 16.65
CA LEU A 253 -18.31 7.62 15.99
C LEU A 253 -18.80 8.74 16.93
N TYR A 254 -19.35 8.41 18.10
CA TYR A 254 -19.91 9.34 19.08
C TYR A 254 -18.86 9.91 20.06
N ARG A 255 -17.63 9.39 20.04
CA ARG A 255 -16.53 9.94 20.84
C ARG A 255 -16.17 11.36 20.43
N HIS A 256 -15.54 12.07 21.35
CA HIS A 256 -15.19 13.47 21.16
C HIS A 256 -14.28 13.70 19.95
N ILE A 257 -13.20 12.93 19.81
CA ILE A 257 -12.21 13.08 18.73
C ILE A 257 -11.73 11.71 18.24
N LEU A 258 -11.86 11.46 16.94
CA LEU A 258 -11.09 10.45 16.20
C LEU A 258 -10.02 11.13 15.34
N ASP A 259 -8.75 10.81 15.58
CA ASP A 259 -7.63 11.35 14.82
C ASP A 259 -6.63 10.24 14.45
N LEU A 260 -6.59 9.91 13.16
CA LEU A 260 -5.64 8.94 12.60
C LEU A 260 -4.42 9.64 11.96
N SER A 261 -4.32 10.97 12.05
CA SER A 261 -3.16 11.73 11.58
C SER A 261 -1.99 11.73 12.57
N ILE A 262 -2.24 11.32 13.82
CA ILE A 262 -1.24 11.18 14.88
C ILE A 262 -0.73 9.74 14.99
N SER A 263 0.43 9.56 15.64
CA SER A 263 1.05 8.25 15.77
C SER A 263 0.22 7.32 16.67
N PRO A 264 0.27 5.99 16.44
CA PRO A 264 -0.39 5.03 17.34
C PRO A 264 0.03 5.21 18.81
N LYS A 265 1.31 5.58 19.05
CA LYS A 265 1.83 5.95 20.38
C LYS A 265 1.02 7.06 21.07
N LYS A 266 0.50 8.04 20.33
CA LYS A 266 -0.30 9.14 20.89
C LYS A 266 -1.78 8.79 21.09
N ASN A 267 -2.22 7.65 20.56
CA ASN A 267 -3.58 7.11 20.68
C ASN A 267 -3.66 5.94 21.70
N GLN A 268 -2.64 5.77 22.57
CA GLN A 268 -2.53 4.63 23.51
C GLN A 268 -3.59 4.61 24.62
N ASP A 269 -4.38 5.67 24.74
CA ASP A 269 -5.53 5.76 25.62
C ASP A 269 -6.71 4.89 25.16
N TRP A 270 -6.76 4.52 23.88
CA TRP A 270 -7.78 3.63 23.31
C TRP A 270 -7.25 2.60 22.31
N LEU A 271 -5.98 2.71 21.88
CA LEU A 271 -5.25 1.66 21.19
C LEU A 271 -4.49 0.81 22.21
N LEU A 272 -4.85 -0.47 22.27
CA LEU A 272 -4.38 -1.43 23.26
C LEU A 272 -3.54 -2.50 22.58
N ASP A 273 -2.50 -2.99 23.25
CA ASP A 273 -1.74 -4.12 22.74
C ASP A 273 -2.38 -5.47 23.07
N ASN A 274 -1.94 -6.53 22.37
CA ASN A 274 -2.47 -7.89 22.56
C ASN A 274 -2.38 -8.37 24.01
N HIS A 275 -1.35 -7.94 24.74
CA HIS A 275 -1.18 -8.27 26.15
C HIS A 275 -2.23 -7.61 27.03
N TRP A 276 -2.48 -6.31 26.84
CA TRP A 276 -3.52 -5.60 27.57
C TRP A 276 -4.88 -6.27 27.38
N ILE A 277 -5.22 -6.60 26.14
CA ILE A 277 -6.48 -7.27 25.79
C ILE A 277 -6.59 -8.65 26.46
N CYS A 278 -5.51 -9.44 26.41
CA CYS A 278 -5.48 -10.79 26.96
C CYS A 278 -5.56 -10.79 28.50
N SER A 279 -4.76 -9.94 29.16
CA SER A 279 -4.71 -9.82 30.62
C SER A 279 -6.05 -9.41 31.23
N HIS A 280 -6.80 -8.51 30.59
CA HIS A 280 -8.07 -8.02 31.12
C HIS A 280 -9.23 -9.01 30.92
N LYS A 281 -9.16 -9.88 29.92
CA LYS A 281 -10.16 -10.92 29.68
C LYS A 281 -10.00 -12.11 30.61
N GLU A 282 -8.75 -12.48 30.91
CA GLU A 282 -8.47 -13.69 31.69
C GLU A 282 -8.20 -13.40 33.17
N GLN A 283 -7.66 -12.22 33.54
CA GLN A 283 -7.13 -11.91 34.91
C GLN A 283 -6.41 -13.12 35.55
N ILE A 284 -5.73 -13.92 34.72
CA ILE A 284 -4.91 -15.06 35.11
C ILE A 284 -3.46 -14.59 34.96
N PRO A 285 -2.58 -14.89 35.92
CA PRO A 285 -1.14 -14.74 35.70
C PRO A 285 -0.76 -15.65 34.52
N LEU A 286 -0.63 -15.03 33.35
CA LEU A 286 -0.06 -15.67 32.17
C LEU A 286 1.42 -15.89 32.48
N ASP A 287 1.97 -17.02 32.05
CA ASP A 287 3.40 -17.30 32.14
C ASP A 287 4.21 -16.14 31.55
N ASP A 288 5.24 -15.67 32.28
CA ASP A 288 6.06 -14.50 31.91
C ASP A 288 6.68 -14.68 30.51
N ASP A 289 7.02 -15.92 30.13
CA ASP A 289 7.55 -16.26 28.82
C ASP A 289 6.51 -16.17 27.71
N TYR A 290 5.24 -16.47 28.00
CA TYR A 290 4.14 -16.30 27.05
C TYR A 290 3.77 -14.82 26.90
N LEU A 291 3.80 -14.06 28.01
CA LEU A 291 3.57 -12.62 28.03
C LEU A 291 4.54 -11.88 27.12
N GLN A 292 5.84 -12.17 27.24
CA GLN A 292 6.86 -11.54 26.39
C GLN A 292 6.63 -11.81 24.89
N LYS A 293 6.10 -12.99 24.53
CA LYS A 293 5.82 -13.36 23.14
C LYS A 293 4.62 -12.62 22.53
N ILE A 294 3.73 -12.08 23.35
CA ILE A 294 2.52 -11.37 22.87
C ILE A 294 2.59 -9.85 23.07
N ILE A 295 3.44 -9.36 23.97
CA ILE A 295 3.63 -7.91 24.24
C ILE A 295 4.36 -7.23 23.09
N SER A 296 5.51 -7.78 22.67
CA SER A 296 6.39 -7.10 21.72
C SER A 296 7.14 -8.06 20.82
N PHE A 297 7.46 -7.58 19.61
CA PHE A 297 8.09 -8.32 18.54
C PHE A 297 9.38 -7.64 18.15
N LYS A 298 10.44 -8.43 17.97
CA LYS A 298 11.78 -7.94 17.69
C LYS A 298 12.18 -8.32 16.26
N CYS A 299 12.77 -7.37 15.54
CA CYS A 299 13.32 -7.61 14.22
C CYS A 299 14.63 -6.85 13.99
N ASP A 300 15.40 -7.28 13.02
CA ASP A 300 16.55 -6.56 12.50
C ASP A 300 16.17 -5.80 11.22
N LEU A 301 16.38 -4.49 11.19
CA LEU A 301 16.10 -3.67 10.02
C LEU A 301 17.01 -4.00 8.83
N THR A 302 18.19 -4.57 9.04
CA THR A 302 19.10 -4.97 7.93
C THR A 302 18.75 -6.32 7.33
N ASP A 303 17.90 -7.12 7.98
CA ASP A 303 17.48 -8.44 7.51
C ASP A 303 15.99 -8.40 7.13
N ARG A 304 15.74 -8.49 5.83
CA ARG A 304 14.38 -8.53 5.26
C ARG A 304 13.54 -9.65 5.88
N ASP A 305 14.12 -10.84 6.00
CA ASP A 305 13.39 -12.02 6.48
C ASP A 305 13.14 -11.92 7.99
N SER A 306 14.06 -11.30 8.74
CA SER A 306 13.82 -11.00 10.16
C SER A 306 12.60 -10.11 10.35
N MET A 307 12.44 -9.07 9.53
CA MET A 307 11.26 -8.19 9.58
C MET A 307 9.98 -8.92 9.21
N LEU A 308 9.99 -9.69 8.12
CA LEU A 308 8.81 -10.42 7.67
C LEU A 308 8.37 -11.46 8.71
N ARG A 309 9.29 -12.30 9.22
CA ARG A 309 8.99 -13.28 10.27
C ARG A 309 8.44 -12.65 11.55
N ALA A 310 8.95 -11.49 11.95
CA ALA A 310 8.47 -10.79 13.13
C ALA A 310 7.01 -10.33 12.96
N PHE A 311 6.67 -9.79 11.78
CA PHE A 311 5.29 -9.41 11.49
C PHE A 311 4.37 -10.63 11.32
N GLU A 312 4.83 -11.71 10.69
CA GLU A 312 4.06 -12.97 10.56
C GLU A 312 3.71 -13.53 11.95
N ASN A 313 4.68 -13.61 12.86
CA ASN A 313 4.42 -14.03 14.23
C ASN A 313 3.41 -13.10 14.92
N SER A 314 3.56 -11.78 14.77
CA SER A 314 2.64 -10.82 15.37
C SER A 314 1.21 -10.89 14.81
N LEU A 315 1.08 -11.25 13.53
CA LEU A 315 -0.21 -11.46 12.87
C LEU A 315 -0.90 -12.69 13.45
N GLU A 316 -0.18 -13.80 13.64
CA GLU A 316 -0.74 -15.02 14.23
C GLU A 316 -1.21 -14.79 15.69
N VAL A 317 -0.44 -14.04 16.48
CA VAL A 317 -0.88 -13.62 17.83
C VAL A 317 -2.16 -12.77 17.75
N THR A 318 -2.21 -11.81 16.82
CA THR A 318 -3.37 -10.91 16.65
C THR A 318 -4.62 -11.69 16.20
N LYS A 319 -4.48 -12.65 15.28
CA LYS A 319 -5.56 -13.55 14.84
C LYS A 319 -6.09 -14.42 15.98
N LYS A 320 -5.22 -14.87 16.88
CA LYS A 320 -5.61 -15.71 18.02
C LYS A 320 -6.31 -14.91 19.13
N ILE A 321 -5.86 -13.68 19.39
CA ILE A 321 -6.29 -12.88 20.55
C ILE A 321 -7.31 -11.82 20.16
N ALA A 322 -6.95 -10.91 19.27
CA ALA A 322 -7.72 -9.70 18.99
C ALA A 322 -8.89 -9.95 18.05
N ILE A 323 -8.68 -10.64 16.92
CA ILE A 323 -9.73 -10.86 15.91
C ILE A 323 -11.00 -11.50 16.49
N PRO A 324 -10.94 -12.58 17.30
CA PRO A 324 -12.14 -13.21 17.87
C PRO A 324 -12.89 -12.34 18.88
N LEU A 325 -12.26 -11.27 19.38
CA LEU A 325 -12.90 -10.27 20.24
C LEU A 325 -13.57 -9.18 19.42
N LEU A 326 -12.91 -8.73 18.35
CA LEU A 326 -13.47 -7.78 17.40
C LEU A 326 -14.72 -8.35 16.71
N ASP A 327 -14.72 -9.63 16.33
CA ASP A 327 -15.86 -10.26 15.65
C ASP A 327 -17.13 -10.36 16.52
N LYS A 328 -17.03 -10.13 17.83
CA LYS A 328 -18.19 -10.05 18.73
C LYS A 328 -18.85 -8.68 18.75
N ILE A 329 -18.21 -7.67 18.15
CA ILE A 329 -18.64 -6.28 18.18
C ILE A 329 -19.50 -6.04 16.95
N HIS A 330 -20.79 -5.83 17.16
CA HIS A 330 -21.74 -5.61 16.08
C HIS A 330 -22.76 -4.52 16.41
N ASN A 331 -22.74 -3.91 17.58
CA ASN A 331 -23.63 -2.79 17.95
C ASN A 331 -23.06 -2.03 19.15
N ILE A 332 -23.71 -0.93 19.53
CA ILE A 332 -23.28 -0.11 20.67
C ILE A 332 -23.20 -0.94 21.96
N ASP A 333 -24.11 -1.87 22.20
CA ASP A 333 -24.11 -2.71 23.41
C ASP A 333 -22.84 -3.56 23.50
N THR A 334 -22.54 -4.31 22.45
CA THR A 334 -21.34 -5.15 22.37
C THR A 334 -20.05 -4.32 22.33
N CYS A 335 -20.09 -3.11 21.79
CA CYS A 335 -18.99 -2.14 21.89
C CYS A 335 -18.75 -1.72 23.34
N ILE A 336 -19.80 -1.33 24.09
CA ILE A 336 -19.70 -1.01 25.52
C ILE A 336 -19.15 -2.21 26.29
N GLU A 337 -19.66 -3.42 26.03
CA GLU A 337 -19.18 -4.65 26.66
C GLU A 337 -17.68 -4.88 26.38
N TYR A 338 -17.23 -4.69 25.14
CA TYR A 338 -15.82 -4.78 24.77
C TYR A 338 -14.98 -3.76 25.54
N LEU A 339 -15.31 -2.47 25.44
CA LEU A 339 -14.56 -1.38 26.06
C LEU A 339 -14.42 -1.61 27.57
N ARG A 340 -15.52 -2.02 28.23
CA ARG A 340 -15.51 -2.36 29.66
C ARG A 340 -14.70 -3.62 29.94
N GLY A 341 -14.79 -4.64 29.09
CA GLY A 341 -14.07 -5.89 29.20
C GLY A 341 -12.56 -5.73 29.13
N VAL A 342 -12.07 -4.79 28.32
CA VAL A 342 -10.64 -4.44 28.20
C VAL A 342 -10.20 -3.34 29.16
N GLY A 343 -11.00 -2.99 30.16
CA GLY A 343 -10.63 -2.04 31.21
C GLY A 343 -10.73 -0.54 30.84
N ILE A 344 -11.30 -0.19 29.69
CA ILE A 344 -11.53 1.22 29.32
C ILE A 344 -12.60 1.82 30.25
N MET A 345 -12.27 2.97 30.83
CA MET A 345 -13.17 3.71 31.71
C MET A 345 -14.19 4.50 30.91
N LEU A 346 -15.47 4.19 31.12
CA LEU A 346 -16.61 4.89 30.54
C LEU A 346 -17.18 5.87 31.57
N LYS A 347 -16.87 7.17 31.44
CA LYS A 347 -17.22 8.21 32.41
C LYS A 347 -18.31 9.13 31.88
N LEU A 348 -19.28 9.46 32.72
CA LEU A 348 -20.19 10.57 32.47
C LEU A 348 -19.57 11.83 33.09
N PHE A 349 -19.19 12.79 32.25
CA PHE A 349 -18.66 14.09 32.70
C PHE A 349 -19.81 15.07 32.98
N ASP A 350 -19.50 16.35 33.20
CA ASP A 350 -20.49 17.40 33.42
C ASP A 350 -21.60 17.33 32.36
N SER A 351 -22.84 17.15 32.82
CA SER A 351 -24.02 17.02 31.98
C SER A 351 -24.37 18.29 31.21
N THR A 352 -23.75 19.42 31.52
CA THR A 352 -24.00 20.71 30.86
C THR A 352 -23.11 20.97 29.66
N ASP A 353 -21.86 20.48 29.65
CA ASP A 353 -20.91 20.65 28.54
C ASP A 353 -20.48 19.34 27.87
N PHE A 354 -20.98 18.21 28.35
CA PHE A 354 -20.69 16.86 27.86
C PHE A 354 -19.20 16.49 27.84
N GLY A 355 -18.43 17.06 28.77
CA GLY A 355 -16.99 16.87 28.89
C GLY A 355 -16.16 17.68 27.90
N ASN A 356 -16.75 18.61 27.13
CA ASN A 356 -16.05 19.35 26.07
C ASN A 356 -14.90 20.23 26.61
N LYS A 357 -14.94 20.63 27.88
CA LYS A 357 -13.82 21.34 28.54
C LYS A 357 -12.87 20.42 29.30
N ASN A 358 -13.16 19.12 29.37
CA ASN A 358 -12.34 18.18 30.11
C ASN A 358 -11.25 17.60 29.20
N PRO A 359 -9.96 17.81 29.51
CA PRO A 359 -8.86 17.29 28.68
C PRO A 359 -8.80 15.75 28.64
N ASN A 360 -9.50 15.06 29.54
CA ASN A 360 -9.59 13.60 29.56
C ASN A 360 -10.84 13.05 28.82
N ASN A 361 -11.54 13.88 28.03
CA ASN A 361 -12.76 13.48 27.32
C ASN A 361 -12.51 13.00 25.87
N ASP A 362 -11.30 13.17 25.33
CA ASP A 362 -11.01 12.94 23.91
C ASP A 362 -11.30 11.50 23.44
N SER A 363 -11.07 10.50 24.31
CA SER A 363 -11.37 9.09 24.10
C SER A 363 -12.49 8.54 24.97
N ASN A 364 -13.17 9.38 25.73
CA ASN A 364 -14.22 8.94 26.62
C ASN A 364 -15.49 8.56 25.85
N GLU A 365 -16.00 7.37 26.11
CA GLU A 365 -17.16 6.76 25.46
C GLU A 365 -18.34 6.60 26.43
N GLY A 366 -18.32 7.29 27.59
CA GLY A 366 -19.32 7.10 28.64
C GLY A 366 -20.76 7.41 28.24
N TYR A 367 -20.96 8.34 27.29
CA TYR A 367 -22.28 8.70 26.80
C TYR A 367 -22.93 7.63 25.92
N LEU A 368 -22.21 6.56 25.55
CA LEU A 368 -22.81 5.39 24.89
C LEU A 368 -23.91 4.76 25.75
N TYR A 369 -23.78 4.81 27.08
CA TYR A 369 -24.83 4.33 28.00
C TYR A 369 -26.16 5.10 27.86
N CYS A 370 -26.12 6.35 27.39
CA CYS A 370 -27.33 7.17 27.25
C CYS A 370 -28.10 6.87 25.96
N ILE A 371 -27.49 6.18 24.99
CA ILE A 371 -28.10 5.89 23.68
C ILE A 371 -28.43 4.41 23.47
N THR A 372 -28.12 3.55 24.44
CA THR A 372 -28.58 2.16 24.47
C THR A 372 -29.75 2.00 25.44
N PRO A 373 -30.81 1.25 25.12
CA PRO A 373 -31.84 0.89 26.09
C PRO A 373 -31.36 -0.14 27.12
N ASN A 374 -30.22 -0.81 26.88
CA ASN A 374 -29.74 -1.95 27.65
C ASN A 374 -28.69 -1.57 28.71
N TYR A 375 -28.52 -0.29 29.04
CA TYR A 375 -27.44 0.17 29.94
C TYR A 375 -27.42 -0.53 31.30
N GLU A 376 -28.59 -0.77 31.91
CA GLU A 376 -28.66 -1.44 33.21
C GLU A 376 -28.13 -2.87 33.14
N ASN A 377 -28.59 -3.63 32.14
CA ASN A 377 -28.17 -5.00 31.90
C ASN A 377 -26.67 -5.08 31.66
N ILE A 378 -26.11 -4.16 30.86
CA ILE A 378 -24.67 -4.12 30.57
C ILE A 378 -23.86 -3.81 31.84
N ILE A 379 -24.30 -2.83 32.66
CA ILE A 379 -23.65 -2.49 33.92
C ILE A 379 -23.65 -3.69 34.88
N ARG A 380 -24.81 -4.33 35.03
CA ARG A 380 -25.02 -5.49 35.89
C ARG A 380 -24.16 -6.67 35.44
N LYS A 381 -24.22 -7.02 34.16
CA LYS A 381 -23.40 -8.09 33.55
C LYS A 381 -21.91 -7.87 33.79
N LYS A 382 -21.41 -6.64 33.65
CA LYS A 382 -19.99 -6.34 33.93
C LYS A 382 -19.64 -6.57 35.40
N LEU A 383 -20.48 -6.15 36.34
CA LEU A 383 -20.23 -6.34 37.76
C LEU A 383 -20.25 -7.82 38.15
N ILE A 384 -21.18 -8.60 37.58
CA ILE A 384 -21.24 -10.05 37.78
C ILE A 384 -19.98 -10.72 37.21
N ASN A 385 -19.56 -10.36 36.00
CA ASN A 385 -18.32 -10.88 35.42
C ASN A 385 -17.10 -10.54 36.30
N ASP A 386 -17.03 -9.34 36.86
CA ASP A 386 -15.97 -8.94 37.78
C ASP A 386 -15.97 -9.78 39.07
N LEU A 387 -17.15 -10.14 39.58
CA LEU A 387 -17.29 -11.07 40.71
C LEU A 387 -16.87 -12.49 40.35
N ASP A 388 -17.26 -13.00 39.18
CA ASP A 388 -16.90 -14.34 38.73
C ASP A 388 -15.39 -14.47 38.59
N ILE A 389 -14.74 -13.43 38.06
CA ILE A 389 -13.29 -13.39 37.97
C ILE A 389 -12.65 -13.32 39.36
N TYR A 390 -13.16 -12.45 40.24
CA TYR A 390 -12.67 -12.38 41.63
C TYR A 390 -12.81 -13.73 42.35
N LYS A 391 -13.93 -14.43 42.15
CA LYS A 391 -14.16 -15.75 42.74
C LYS A 391 -13.19 -16.79 42.21
N LYS A 392 -12.94 -16.82 40.89
CA LYS A 392 -11.92 -17.71 40.29
C LYS A 392 -10.52 -17.45 40.84
N ALA A 393 -10.14 -16.18 41.06
CA ALA A 393 -8.85 -15.82 41.64
C ALA A 393 -8.74 -16.28 43.11
N LEU A 394 -9.84 -16.14 43.86
CA LEU A 394 -9.97 -16.61 45.24
C LEU A 394 -9.89 -18.14 45.35
N ASP A 395 -10.58 -18.87 44.47
CA ASP A 395 -10.55 -20.34 44.40
C ASP A 395 -9.14 -20.86 44.07
N LYS A 396 -8.37 -20.09 43.28
CA LYS A 396 -6.96 -20.35 42.96
C LYS A 396 -5.98 -19.88 44.03
N ARG A 397 -6.46 -19.25 45.12
CA ARG A 397 -5.65 -18.69 46.20
C ARG A 397 -4.58 -17.70 45.71
N LEU A 398 -4.93 -16.87 44.74
CA LEU A 398 -4.06 -15.79 44.28
C LEU A 398 -3.95 -14.72 45.37
N ASP A 399 -2.76 -14.11 45.50
CA ASP A 399 -2.52 -13.05 46.47
C ASP A 399 -3.37 -11.80 46.18
N GLY A 400 -3.84 -11.13 47.24
CA GLY A 400 -4.70 -9.95 47.14
C GLY A 400 -6.21 -10.21 46.97
N TYR A 401 -6.66 -11.47 47.04
CA TYR A 401 -8.08 -11.84 46.97
C TYR A 401 -8.56 -12.48 48.28
N TYR A 402 -9.64 -11.94 48.86
CA TYR A 402 -10.13 -12.33 50.19
C TYR A 402 -11.65 -12.60 50.19
N GLU A 403 -12.10 -13.62 50.93
CA GLU A 403 -13.52 -14.01 51.02
C GLU A 403 -14.41 -12.87 51.56
N ASP A 404 -13.94 -12.12 52.56
CA ASP A 404 -14.69 -11.00 53.14
C ASP A 404 -14.83 -9.82 52.17
N GLU A 405 -13.83 -9.57 51.31
CA GLU A 405 -13.95 -8.60 50.22
C GLU A 405 -14.91 -9.10 49.13
N TYR A 406 -14.84 -10.38 48.76
CA TYR A 406 -15.78 -10.98 47.81
C TYR A 406 -17.23 -10.80 48.28
N HIS A 407 -17.54 -11.18 49.52
CA HIS A 407 -18.88 -10.99 50.10
C HIS A 407 -19.29 -9.51 50.14
N ARG A 408 -18.38 -8.60 50.53
CA ARG A 408 -18.64 -7.14 50.50
C ARG A 408 -18.95 -6.63 49.09
N ARG A 409 -18.32 -7.19 48.04
CA ARG A 409 -18.61 -6.82 46.65
C ARG A 409 -19.96 -7.37 46.19
N VAL A 410 -20.30 -8.61 46.57
CA VAL A 410 -21.61 -9.23 46.31
C VAL A 410 -22.73 -8.39 46.92
N GLU A 411 -22.64 -8.04 48.20
CA GLU A 411 -23.65 -7.25 48.92
C GLU A 411 -23.87 -5.85 48.31
N LYS A 412 -22.82 -5.27 47.72
CA LYS A 412 -22.86 -3.91 47.15
C LYS A 412 -23.29 -3.86 45.68
N ILE A 413 -23.52 -4.99 45.02
CA ILE A 413 -23.81 -5.00 43.57
C ILE A 413 -25.01 -4.12 43.24
N GLU A 414 -26.14 -4.30 43.93
CA GLU A 414 -27.37 -3.57 43.60
C GLU A 414 -27.19 -2.08 43.84
N THR A 415 -26.59 -1.68 44.97
CA THR A 415 -26.30 -0.27 45.26
C THR A 415 -25.39 0.37 44.21
N VAL A 416 -24.42 -0.38 43.67
CA VAL A 416 -23.54 0.12 42.60
C VAL A 416 -24.30 0.23 41.27
N VAL A 417 -25.17 -0.74 40.95
CA VAL A 417 -26.04 -0.69 39.76
C VAL A 417 -26.97 0.52 39.86
N GLU A 418 -27.75 0.64 40.94
CA GLU A 418 -28.67 1.74 41.19
C GLU A 418 -28.00 3.10 41.08
N LYS A 419 -26.80 3.25 41.66
CA LYS A 419 -26.03 4.50 41.58
C LYS A 419 -25.65 4.85 40.14
N ARG A 420 -25.17 3.89 39.35
CA ARG A 420 -24.76 4.12 37.96
C ARG A 420 -25.96 4.35 37.05
N VAL A 421 -27.03 3.57 37.22
CA VAL A 421 -28.30 3.75 36.52
C VAL A 421 -28.86 5.14 36.81
N SER A 422 -28.92 5.56 38.08
CA SER A 422 -29.38 6.89 38.46
C SER A 422 -28.60 8.02 37.79
N GLN A 423 -27.29 7.85 37.57
CA GLN A 423 -26.48 8.85 36.85
C GLN A 423 -26.87 8.98 35.38
N ILE A 424 -27.16 7.85 34.72
CA ILE A 424 -27.62 7.82 33.32
C ILE A 424 -29.04 8.38 33.24
N GLU A 425 -29.94 7.94 34.14
CA GLU A 425 -31.34 8.35 34.19
C GLU A 425 -31.53 9.85 34.42
N ARG A 426 -30.64 10.50 35.18
CA ARG A 426 -30.63 11.97 35.31
C ARG A 426 -30.50 12.70 33.98
N ILE A 427 -29.84 12.09 33.00
CA ILE A 427 -29.69 12.64 31.65
C ILE A 427 -30.86 12.17 30.79
N VAL A 428 -31.08 10.85 30.67
CA VAL A 428 -32.06 10.30 29.70
C VAL A 428 -33.51 10.59 30.05
N LYS A 429 -33.86 10.79 31.33
CA LYS A 429 -35.22 11.17 31.77
C LYS A 429 -35.46 12.68 31.77
N ASN A 430 -34.42 13.50 31.56
CA ASN A 430 -34.55 14.94 31.42
C ASN A 430 -34.57 15.29 29.93
N GLU A 431 -35.75 15.63 29.40
CA GLU A 431 -35.96 15.87 27.97
C GLU A 431 -35.03 16.93 27.39
N GLU A 432 -34.82 18.05 28.11
CA GLU A 432 -33.94 19.13 27.66
C GLU A 432 -32.47 18.70 27.62
N LEU A 433 -31.99 18.05 28.68
CA LEU A 433 -30.61 17.56 28.75
C LEU A 433 -30.36 16.43 27.75
N TYR A 434 -31.32 15.54 27.57
CA TYR A 434 -31.22 14.44 26.61
C TYR A 434 -31.18 14.95 25.17
N ALA A 435 -32.05 15.91 24.82
CA ALA A 435 -32.01 16.56 23.51
C ALA A 435 -30.67 17.26 23.24
N LYS A 436 -30.11 17.96 24.25
CA LYS A 436 -28.78 18.57 24.18
C LYS A 436 -27.68 17.52 23.97
N LEU A 437 -27.74 16.40 24.68
CA LEU A 437 -26.79 15.29 24.52
C LEU A 437 -26.85 14.73 23.10
N LEU A 438 -28.04 14.38 22.60
CA LEU A 438 -28.21 13.82 21.26
C LEU A 438 -27.68 14.76 20.18
N SER A 439 -27.92 16.06 20.31
CA SER A 439 -27.37 17.08 19.40
C SER A 439 -25.84 17.11 19.42
N GLU A 440 -25.22 17.03 20.60
CA GLU A 440 -23.76 16.96 20.72
C GLU A 440 -23.18 15.66 20.17
N LEU A 441 -23.82 14.51 20.41
CA LEU A 441 -23.39 13.21 19.86
C LEU A 441 -23.50 13.19 18.33
N GLU A 442 -24.54 13.77 17.76
CA GLU A 442 -24.70 13.88 16.30
C GLU A 442 -23.63 14.80 15.69
N LYS A 443 -23.31 15.91 16.35
CA LYS A 443 -22.19 16.78 15.96
C LYS A 443 -20.86 16.03 15.98
N ARG A 444 -20.56 15.26 17.03
CA ARG A 444 -19.35 14.43 17.12
C ARG A 444 -19.30 13.39 16.02
N ARG A 445 -20.41 12.68 15.79
CA ARG A 445 -20.58 11.71 14.71
C ARG A 445 -20.26 12.34 13.37
N LYS A 446 -20.86 13.49 13.03
CA LYS A 446 -20.61 14.20 11.78
C LYS A 446 -19.13 14.57 11.61
N ASN A 447 -18.53 15.18 12.64
CA ASN A 447 -17.11 15.57 12.60
C ASN A 447 -16.18 14.36 12.39
N ASN A 448 -16.43 13.26 13.09
CA ASN A 448 -15.64 12.05 12.97
C ASN A 448 -15.82 11.40 11.58
N ILE A 449 -17.03 11.40 11.02
CA ILE A 449 -17.28 10.93 9.64
C ILE A 449 -16.49 11.78 8.63
N GLU A 450 -16.51 13.10 8.75
CA GLU A 450 -15.76 13.99 7.85
C GLU A 450 -14.25 13.72 7.92
N ARG A 451 -13.71 13.49 9.12
CA ARG A 451 -12.31 13.09 9.32
C ARG A 451 -12.00 11.73 8.70
N LEU A 452 -12.83 10.71 8.95
CA LEU A 452 -12.63 9.38 8.37
C LEU A 452 -12.66 9.40 6.84
N LYS A 453 -13.56 10.19 6.24
CA LYS A 453 -13.57 10.43 4.79
C LYS A 453 -12.27 11.04 4.30
N SER A 454 -11.68 11.98 5.04
CA SER A 454 -10.37 12.57 4.69
C SER A 454 -9.23 11.53 4.66
N TYR A 455 -9.36 10.46 5.45
CA TYR A 455 -8.45 9.30 5.42
C TYR A 455 -8.84 8.24 4.39
N GLY A 456 -9.79 8.50 3.50
CA GLY A 456 -10.23 7.54 2.48
C GLY A 456 -11.03 6.35 3.03
N VAL A 457 -11.57 6.46 4.25
CA VAL A 457 -12.46 5.45 4.83
C VAL A 457 -13.86 5.71 4.29
N ASN A 458 -14.31 4.86 3.37
CA ASN A 458 -15.63 4.99 2.76
C ASN A 458 -16.70 4.45 3.71
N MET A 459 -17.72 5.26 3.98
CA MET A 459 -18.92 4.86 4.75
C MET A 459 -19.87 3.93 3.94
N LEU A 460 -19.44 3.52 2.74
CA LEU A 460 -20.17 2.72 1.77
C LEU A 460 -19.45 1.36 1.56
N THR A 461 -19.08 0.67 2.63
CA THR A 461 -18.75 -0.76 2.54
C THR A 461 -20.04 -1.56 2.72
N LYS A 462 -20.24 -2.51 1.79
CA LYS A 462 -21.46 -3.24 1.47
C LYS A 462 -22.17 -3.83 2.69
N GLU A 463 -23.49 -3.73 2.69
CA GLU A 463 -24.37 -4.62 3.45
C GLU A 463 -24.02 -6.06 3.03
N ASN A 464 -23.57 -6.86 4.00
CA ASN A 464 -23.54 -8.32 3.87
C ASN A 464 -24.82 -8.88 4.46
#